data_AF-A0A1F1K2W7-F1
#
_entry.id   AF-A0A1F1K2W7-F1
#
_cell.length_a   1.000
_cell.length_b   1.000
_cell.length_c   1.000
_cell.angle_alpha   90.00
_cell.angle_beta   90.00
_cell.angle_gamma   90.00
#
_symmetry.space_group_name_H-M   'P 1'
#
loop_
_entity.id
_entity.type
_entity.pdbx_description
1 polymer ?
#
loop_
_entity_poly.entity_id
_entity_poly.type
_entity_poly.pdbx_seq_one_letter_code
_entity_poly.pdbx_strand_id
1 'polypeptide(L)'
;MEVTDFRDEHVGDVLVVDLGQGEEQPSCEVVHVGTWQMLQVSRQVDSADDVARLRAEWEAVENKSTVVLKHALTGTLTLTEDVALQELLEWAQDAFAAAFAWDRHTDVVVVPDDAELADIGIGGYVARAAQDLTDTAGAGGRDAVAASDALRLLYRYARGGARA
;
A
#
# COMPACT_ATOMS: atom_id res chain seq x y z
N MET A 1 2.84 -27.34 -2.25
CA MET A 1 4.12 -26.78 -2.70
C MET A 1 4.29 -25.43 -2.05
N GLU A 2 5.46 -25.17 -1.48
CA GLU A 2 5.82 -23.93 -0.78
C GLU A 2 5.98 -22.79 -1.81
N VAL A 3 5.48 -21.60 -1.50
CA VAL A 3 5.52 -20.45 -2.42
C VAL A 3 6.85 -19.74 -2.25
N THR A 4 7.71 -19.82 -3.26
CA THR A 4 9.08 -19.28 -3.19
C THR A 4 9.28 -18.00 -4.00
N ASP A 5 8.37 -17.62 -4.92
CA ASP A 5 8.51 -16.42 -5.77
C ASP A 5 7.17 -15.77 -6.14
N PHE A 6 7.16 -14.43 -6.25
CA PHE A 6 6.02 -13.57 -6.60
C PHE A 6 5.73 -13.52 -8.11
N ARG A 7 6.59 -14.10 -8.95
CA ARG A 7 6.45 -14.08 -10.42
C ARG A 7 5.98 -15.40 -11.01
N ASP A 8 5.71 -16.38 -10.17
CA ASP A 8 5.38 -17.72 -10.62
C ASP A 8 3.92 -17.75 -11.08
N GLU A 9 3.68 -18.05 -12.36
CA GLU A 9 2.35 -17.98 -12.99
C GLU A 9 1.47 -19.19 -12.64
N HIS A 10 2.06 -20.27 -12.12
CA HIS A 10 1.40 -21.56 -11.83
C HIS A 10 1.58 -21.99 -10.37
N VAL A 11 1.49 -21.03 -9.45
CA VAL A 11 1.63 -21.30 -8.01
C VAL A 11 0.49 -22.19 -7.54
N GLY A 12 0.84 -23.31 -6.90
CA GLY A 12 -0.15 -24.20 -6.31
C GLY A 12 -0.81 -25.16 -7.30
N ASP A 13 -0.36 -25.21 -8.55
CA ASP A 13 -0.76 -26.23 -9.49
C ASP A 13 -0.02 -27.55 -9.20
N VAL A 14 -0.72 -28.67 -9.36
CA VAL A 14 -0.14 -30.01 -9.41
C VAL A 14 -0.55 -30.69 -10.71
N LEU A 15 0.36 -31.48 -11.26
CA LEU A 15 0.12 -32.25 -12.47
C LEU A 15 -0.30 -33.68 -12.08
N VAL A 16 -1.54 -34.04 -12.37
CA VAL A 16 -2.01 -35.42 -12.32
C VAL A 16 -1.67 -36.04 -13.68
N VAL A 17 -0.63 -36.86 -13.70
CA VAL A 17 -0.17 -37.55 -14.92
C VAL A 17 -0.68 -38.97 -14.91
N ASP A 18 -1.47 -39.34 -15.92
CA ASP A 18 -1.79 -40.73 -16.23
C ASP A 18 -0.80 -41.22 -17.28
N LEU A 19 -0.04 -42.26 -16.94
CA LEU A 19 0.99 -42.79 -17.83
C LEU A 19 0.42 -43.67 -18.97
N GLY A 20 -0.87 -44.01 -18.93
CA GLY A 20 -1.50 -44.94 -19.87
C GLY A 20 -1.00 -46.38 -19.69
N GLN A 21 -1.49 -47.30 -20.52
CA GLN A 21 -1.02 -48.69 -20.56
C GLN A 21 -0.52 -49.07 -21.98
N GLY A 22 0.67 -49.65 -22.10
CA GLY A 22 1.20 -50.13 -23.38
C GLY A 22 1.70 -49.01 -24.29
N GLU A 23 1.10 -48.83 -25.48
CA GLU A 23 1.46 -47.78 -26.44
C GLU A 23 0.63 -46.50 -26.30
N GLU A 24 -0.24 -46.42 -25.28
CA GLU A 24 -1.03 -45.22 -25.01
C GLU A 24 -0.14 -44.03 -24.64
N GLN A 25 -0.48 -42.86 -25.17
CA GLN A 25 0.24 -41.63 -24.84
C GLN A 25 -0.13 -41.19 -23.42
N PRO A 26 0.86 -40.84 -22.57
CA PRO A 26 0.58 -40.31 -21.25
C PRO A 26 -0.27 -39.04 -21.36
N SER A 27 -1.27 -38.91 -20.49
CA SER A 27 -2.11 -37.71 -20.37
C SER A 27 -1.78 -36.96 -19.09
N CYS A 28 -2.01 -35.66 -19.10
CA CYS A 28 -1.68 -34.79 -17.99
C CYS A 28 -2.83 -33.82 -17.74
N GLU A 29 -3.34 -33.80 -16.51
CA GLU A 29 -4.33 -32.84 -16.03
C GLU A 29 -3.68 -31.91 -15.00
N VAL A 30 -3.90 -30.61 -15.14
CA VAL A 30 -3.47 -29.62 -14.15
C VAL A 30 -4.58 -29.47 -13.11
N VAL A 31 -4.28 -29.71 -11.85
CA VAL A 31 -5.20 -29.51 -10.72
C VAL A 31 -4.64 -28.41 -9.81
N HIS A 32 -5.40 -27.33 -9.63
CA HIS A 32 -5.01 -26.26 -8.72
C HIS A 32 -5.33 -26.64 -7.26
N VAL A 33 -4.30 -26.76 -6.42
CA VAL A 33 -4.38 -27.07 -4.98
C VAL A 33 -3.81 -25.94 -4.10
N GLY A 34 -3.24 -24.90 -4.71
CA GLY A 34 -2.74 -23.73 -4.03
C GLY A 34 -3.88 -22.96 -3.38
N THR A 35 -3.84 -22.84 -2.06
CA THR A 35 -4.75 -21.91 -1.38
C THR A 35 -4.17 -20.50 -1.35
N TRP A 36 -2.84 -20.38 -1.45
CA TRP A 36 -2.11 -19.12 -1.29
C TRP A 36 -1.84 -18.43 -2.62
N GLN A 37 -2.17 -17.15 -2.69
CA GLN A 37 -1.96 -16.29 -3.85
C GLN A 37 -1.03 -15.13 -3.49
N MET A 38 -0.25 -14.66 -4.46
CA MET A 38 0.61 -13.48 -4.32
C MET A 38 0.14 -12.39 -5.26
N LEU A 39 -0.24 -11.23 -4.72
CA LEU A 39 -0.70 -10.08 -5.48
C LEU A 39 0.32 -8.96 -5.36
N GLN A 40 0.86 -8.49 -6.49
CA GLN A 40 1.75 -7.34 -6.53
C GLN A 40 1.07 -6.13 -7.18
N VAL A 41 1.01 -5.01 -6.46
CA VAL A 41 0.40 -3.77 -6.95
C VAL A 41 1.44 -2.67 -6.98
N SER A 42 1.58 -1.98 -8.11
CA SER A 42 2.37 -0.75 -8.23
C SER A 42 1.47 0.36 -8.74
N ARG A 43 1.37 1.48 -8.00
CA ARG A 43 0.46 2.57 -8.35
C ARG A 43 1.03 3.92 -7.96
N GLN A 44 0.74 4.92 -8.79
CA GLN A 44 0.87 6.32 -8.40
C GLN A 44 -0.45 6.79 -7.78
N VAL A 45 -0.38 7.49 -6.65
CA VAL A 45 -1.52 8.03 -5.88
C VAL A 45 -1.26 9.50 -5.60
N ASP A 46 -2.03 10.38 -6.25
CA ASP A 46 -1.87 11.84 -6.14
C ASP A 46 -3.18 12.55 -5.75
N SER A 47 -4.19 11.79 -5.33
CA SER A 47 -5.49 12.34 -4.94
C SER A 47 -6.32 11.38 -4.09
N ALA A 48 -7.34 11.92 -3.42
CA ALA A 48 -8.38 11.15 -2.74
C ALA A 48 -9.06 10.12 -3.68
N ASP A 49 -9.30 10.48 -4.94
CA ASP A 49 -9.92 9.60 -5.92
C ASP A 49 -9.01 8.41 -6.27
N ASP A 50 -7.69 8.62 -6.33
CA ASP A 50 -6.74 7.53 -6.56
C ASP A 50 -6.74 6.54 -5.40
N VAL A 51 -6.77 7.04 -4.16
CA VAL A 51 -6.88 6.22 -2.95
C VAL A 51 -8.21 5.44 -2.94
N ALA A 52 -9.31 6.08 -3.31
CA ALA A 52 -10.62 5.42 -3.39
C ALA A 52 -10.67 4.32 -4.46
N ARG A 53 -10.06 4.54 -5.63
CA ARG A 53 -9.93 3.50 -6.67
C ARG A 53 -9.07 2.34 -6.20
N LEU A 54 -7.96 2.62 -5.51
CA LEU A 54 -7.09 1.59 -4.95
C LEU A 54 -7.85 0.75 -3.90
N ARG A 55 -8.64 1.39 -3.04
CA ARG A 55 -9.52 0.69 -2.08
C ARG A 55 -10.48 -0.26 -2.80
N ALA A 56 -11.21 0.24 -3.79
CA ALA A 56 -12.19 -0.57 -4.53
C ALA A 56 -11.54 -1.78 -5.22
N GLU A 57 -10.34 -1.60 -5.79
CA GLU A 57 -9.55 -2.68 -6.39
C GLU A 57 -9.19 -3.75 -5.35
N TRP A 58 -8.69 -3.35 -4.18
CA TRP A 58 -8.30 -4.29 -3.13
C TRP A 58 -9.51 -4.96 -2.49
N GLU A 59 -10.65 -4.26 -2.34
CA GLU A 59 -11.91 -4.83 -1.87
C GLU A 59 -12.48 -5.89 -2.82
N ALA A 60 -12.26 -5.75 -4.13
CA ALA A 60 -12.70 -6.71 -5.13
C ALA A 60 -11.90 -8.02 -5.14
N VAL A 61 -10.75 -8.09 -4.45
CA VAL A 61 -9.93 -9.32 -4.38
C VAL A 61 -10.68 -10.41 -3.62
N GLU A 62 -10.84 -11.58 -4.23
CA GLU A 62 -11.46 -12.73 -3.58
C GLU A 62 -10.47 -13.47 -2.67
N ASN A 63 -10.99 -14.22 -1.68
CA ASN A 63 -10.18 -15.08 -0.79
C ASN A 63 -8.99 -14.37 -0.10
N LYS A 64 -9.13 -13.10 0.27
CA LYS A 64 -8.05 -12.24 0.83
C LYS A 64 -7.26 -12.88 1.99
N SER A 65 -7.90 -13.71 2.81
CA SER A 65 -7.26 -14.46 3.91
C SER A 65 -6.17 -15.43 3.48
N THR A 66 -6.03 -15.70 2.19
CA THR A 66 -4.95 -16.49 1.61
C THR A 66 -4.17 -15.74 0.53
N VAL A 67 -4.35 -14.42 0.44
CA VAL A 67 -3.62 -13.55 -0.49
C VAL A 67 -2.55 -12.77 0.27
N VAL A 68 -1.31 -12.85 -0.22
CA VAL A 68 -0.19 -12.02 0.21
C VAL A 68 -0.09 -10.82 -0.74
N LEU A 69 -0.39 -9.62 -0.24
CA LEU A 69 -0.33 -8.37 -0.98
C LEU A 69 1.03 -7.70 -0.79
N LYS A 70 1.74 -7.45 -1.89
CA LYS A 70 2.93 -6.62 -1.93
C LYS A 70 2.64 -5.36 -2.73
N HIS A 71 2.71 -4.18 -2.11
CA HIS A 71 2.39 -2.91 -2.78
C HIS A 71 3.60 -1.99 -2.92
N ALA A 72 3.63 -1.20 -3.98
CA ALA A 72 4.57 -0.11 -4.22
C ALA A 72 3.76 1.13 -4.60
N LEU A 73 3.66 2.09 -3.68
CA LEU A 73 2.85 3.29 -3.86
C LEU A 73 3.75 4.52 -3.93
N THR A 74 3.55 5.36 -4.93
CA THR A 74 4.31 6.60 -5.10
C THR A 74 3.38 7.77 -5.34
N GLY A 75 3.82 9.00 -5.10
CA GLY A 75 3.05 10.18 -5.45
C GLY A 75 3.05 11.23 -4.35
N THR A 76 2.18 12.21 -4.49
CA THR A 76 2.04 13.31 -3.53
C THR A 76 0.60 13.44 -3.07
N LEU A 77 0.37 13.36 -1.77
CA LEU A 77 -0.95 13.49 -1.17
C LEU A 77 -1.00 14.67 -0.21
N THR A 78 -2.19 15.23 -0.02
CA THR A 78 -2.46 16.13 1.10
C THR A 78 -2.52 15.36 2.42
N LEU A 79 -2.57 16.05 3.56
CA LEU A 79 -2.66 15.38 4.88
C LEU A 79 -3.95 14.56 5.00
N THR A 80 -5.07 15.10 4.52
CA THR A 80 -6.38 14.44 4.60
C THR A 80 -6.42 13.22 3.69
N GLU A 81 -5.82 13.31 2.50
CA GLU A 81 -5.71 12.18 1.57
C GLU A 81 -4.78 11.09 2.10
N ASP A 82 -3.66 11.47 2.72
CA ASP A 82 -2.76 10.52 3.38
C ASP A 82 -3.46 9.79 4.51
N VAL A 83 -4.31 10.44 5.31
CA VAL A 83 -5.12 9.76 6.33
C VAL A 83 -5.97 8.64 5.70
N ALA A 84 -6.66 8.93 4.60
CA ALA A 84 -7.46 7.92 3.89
C ALA A 84 -6.61 6.76 3.35
N LEU A 85 -5.38 7.06 2.90
CA LEU A 85 -4.42 6.04 2.49
C LEU A 85 -3.96 5.19 3.67
N GLN A 86 -3.61 5.79 4.83
CA GLN A 86 -3.20 5.04 6.01
C GLN A 86 -4.31 4.12 6.52
N GLU A 87 -5.57 4.59 6.53
CA GLU A 87 -6.72 3.75 6.88
C GLU A 87 -6.89 2.57 5.91
N LEU A 88 -6.66 2.78 4.61
CA LEU A 88 -6.68 1.70 3.62
C LEU A 88 -5.55 0.69 3.87
N LEU A 89 -4.34 1.16 4.17
CA LEU A 89 -3.20 0.29 4.45
C LEU A 89 -3.42 -0.54 5.73
N GLU A 90 -3.96 0.08 6.79
CA GLU A 90 -4.33 -0.61 8.03
C GLU A 90 -5.40 -1.67 7.78
N TRP A 91 -6.47 -1.32 7.06
CA TRP A 91 -7.47 -2.30 6.64
C TRP A 91 -6.87 -3.45 5.84
N ALA A 92 -5.92 -3.17 4.95
CA ALA A 92 -5.27 -4.21 4.14
C ALA A 92 -4.43 -5.17 4.99
N GLN A 93 -3.78 -4.68 6.05
CA GLN A 93 -3.07 -5.55 7.01
C GLN A 93 -4.01 -6.54 7.69
N ASP A 94 -5.24 -6.11 7.99
CA ASP A 94 -6.24 -6.94 8.67
C ASP A 94 -6.99 -7.87 7.70
N ALA A 95 -7.19 -7.46 6.44
CA ALA A 95 -8.00 -8.18 5.47
C ALA A 95 -7.23 -9.24 4.68
N PHE A 96 -5.97 -8.98 4.35
CA PHE A 96 -5.11 -9.90 3.59
C PHE A 96 -4.40 -10.87 4.53
N ALA A 97 -3.94 -12.01 3.99
CA ALA A 97 -3.13 -12.96 4.74
C ALA A 97 -1.81 -12.32 5.22
N ALA A 98 -1.27 -11.43 4.38
CA ALA A 98 -0.23 -10.46 4.73
C ALA A 98 -0.29 -9.32 3.71
N ALA A 99 -0.06 -8.08 4.15
CA ALA A 99 0.14 -6.95 3.26
C ALA A 99 1.45 -6.25 3.62
N PHE A 100 2.27 -5.86 2.66
CA PHE A 100 3.50 -5.11 2.98
C PHE A 100 3.98 -4.25 1.82
N ALA A 101 4.67 -3.17 2.18
CA ALA A 101 5.27 -2.24 1.24
C ALA A 101 6.53 -2.84 0.61
N TRP A 102 6.78 -2.48 -0.65
CA TRP A 102 8.06 -2.65 -1.29
C TRP A 102 8.87 -1.38 -1.06
N ASP A 103 9.59 -1.32 0.07
CA ASP A 103 10.25 -0.09 0.58
C ASP A 103 11.09 0.65 -0.46
N ARG A 104 11.76 -0.07 -1.37
CA ARG A 104 12.61 0.54 -2.41
C ARG A 104 11.84 1.26 -3.54
N HIS A 105 10.54 1.02 -3.63
CA HIS A 105 9.65 1.55 -4.67
C HIS A 105 8.41 2.23 -4.09
N THR A 106 8.39 2.48 -2.78
CA THR A 106 7.31 3.18 -2.10
C THR A 106 7.82 4.55 -1.68
N ASP A 107 7.21 5.59 -2.21
CA ASP A 107 7.58 6.99 -1.95
C ASP A 107 6.35 7.88 -2.11
N VAL A 108 5.48 7.86 -1.10
CA VAL A 108 4.33 8.77 -0.99
C VAL A 108 4.72 9.92 -0.07
N VAL A 109 4.85 11.09 -0.68
CA VAL A 109 5.19 12.34 -0.02
C VAL A 109 3.90 13.03 0.41
N VAL A 110 3.90 13.62 1.60
CA VAL A 110 2.76 14.38 2.12
C VAL A 110 3.07 15.87 2.03
N VAL A 111 2.26 16.61 1.29
CA VAL A 111 2.35 18.05 1.13
C VAL A 111 1.00 18.66 1.52
N PRO A 112 0.89 19.26 2.72
CA PRO A 112 -0.33 19.92 3.15
C PRO A 112 -0.75 21.02 2.19
N ASP A 113 -2.04 21.16 1.97
CA ASP A 113 -2.56 22.35 1.29
C ASP A 113 -2.64 23.56 2.24
N ASP A 114 -2.90 24.76 1.70
CA ASP A 114 -2.98 25.99 2.49
C ASP A 114 -4.06 25.93 3.58
N ALA A 115 -5.17 25.21 3.34
CA ALA A 115 -6.27 25.09 4.29
C ALA A 115 -5.92 24.12 5.43
N GLU A 116 -5.24 23.01 5.13
CA GLU A 116 -4.73 22.05 6.10
C GLU A 116 -3.62 22.66 6.95
N LEU A 117 -2.74 23.45 6.35
CA LEU A 117 -1.72 24.18 7.08
C LEU A 117 -2.34 25.22 8.03
N ALA A 118 -3.42 25.87 7.61
CA ALA A 118 -4.20 26.74 8.48
C ALA A 118 -4.93 25.98 9.60
N ASP A 119 -5.51 24.80 9.31
CA ASP A 119 -6.22 23.93 10.26
C ASP A 119 -5.31 23.37 11.36
N ILE A 120 -4.02 23.14 11.05
CA ILE A 120 -3.01 22.77 12.05
C ILE A 120 -2.99 23.80 13.20
N GLY A 121 -3.32 25.07 12.95
CA GLY A 121 -3.76 26.00 14.00
C GLY A 121 -2.68 26.40 15.02
N ILE A 122 -1.41 26.07 14.77
CA ILE A 122 -0.32 26.33 15.70
C ILE A 122 0.43 27.60 15.27
N GLY A 123 -0.06 28.75 15.71
CA GLY A 123 0.59 30.04 15.44
C GLY A 123 2.05 30.09 15.93
N GLY A 124 2.84 30.99 15.34
CA GLY A 124 4.22 31.25 15.77
C GLY A 124 5.23 30.23 15.22
N TYR A 125 6.04 29.64 16.11
CA TYR A 125 7.18 28.80 15.73
C TYR A 125 6.76 27.52 15.00
N VAL A 126 5.60 26.95 15.34
CA VAL A 126 5.19 25.66 14.82
C VAL A 126 4.62 25.77 13.40
N ALA A 127 3.88 26.84 13.08
CA ALA A 127 3.49 27.14 11.70
C ALA A 127 4.72 27.27 10.78
N ARG A 128 5.78 27.92 11.27
CA ARG A 128 7.04 28.02 10.52
C ARG A 128 7.70 26.65 10.32
N ALA A 129 7.77 25.83 11.37
CA ALA A 129 8.30 24.47 11.26
C ALA A 129 7.48 23.60 10.29
N ALA A 130 6.15 23.74 10.30
CA ALA A 130 5.27 23.04 9.36
C ALA A 130 5.52 23.48 7.91
N GLN A 131 5.75 24.78 7.67
CA GLN A 131 6.15 25.27 6.36
C GLN A 131 7.52 24.72 5.92
N ASP A 132 8.52 24.76 6.80
CA ASP A 132 9.86 24.26 6.49
C ASP A 132 9.83 22.75 6.15
N LEU A 133 8.99 21.97 6.85
CA LEU A 133 8.76 20.55 6.55
C LEU A 133 8.02 20.36 5.23
N THR A 134 7.02 21.20 4.93
CA THR A 134 6.26 21.16 3.67
C THR A 134 7.17 21.42 2.47
N ASP A 135 8.03 22.43 2.58
CA ASP A 135 9.01 22.77 1.55
C ASP A 135 10.03 21.63 1.36
N THR A 136 10.46 21.00 2.47
CA THR A 136 11.39 19.86 2.43
C THR A 136 10.75 18.62 1.80
N ALA A 137 9.47 18.35 2.11
CA ALA A 137 8.71 17.26 1.52
C ALA A 137 8.56 17.48 0.00
N GLY A 138 8.09 18.66 -0.41
CA GLY A 138 7.86 18.99 -1.83
C GLY A 138 9.13 19.09 -2.67
N ALA A 139 10.28 19.39 -2.07
CA ALA A 139 11.58 19.39 -2.77
C ALA A 139 12.07 17.98 -3.16
N GLY A 140 11.52 16.94 -2.53
CA GLY A 140 11.92 15.55 -2.73
C GLY A 140 13.31 15.23 -2.17
N GLY A 141 13.80 14.03 -2.46
CA GLY A 141 15.12 13.56 -2.04
C GLY A 141 15.12 12.87 -0.67
N ARG A 142 16.32 12.75 -0.07
CA ARG A 142 16.54 11.86 1.10
C ARG A 142 15.72 12.25 2.34
N ASP A 143 15.40 13.52 2.48
CA ASP A 143 14.74 14.06 3.68
C ASP A 143 13.21 14.18 3.50
N ALA A 144 12.67 13.96 2.30
CA ALA A 144 11.26 14.15 2.00
C ALA A 144 10.33 13.19 2.76
N VAL A 145 10.75 11.92 2.89
CA VAL A 145 10.01 10.90 3.68
C VAL A 145 9.98 11.29 5.15
N ALA A 146 11.13 11.66 5.72
CA ALA A 146 11.21 12.10 7.12
C ALA A 146 10.39 13.37 7.38
N ALA A 147 10.37 14.31 6.43
CA ALA A 147 9.55 15.50 6.50
C ALA A 147 8.04 15.17 6.47
N SER A 148 7.64 14.24 5.60
CA SER A 148 6.25 13.74 5.53
C SER A 148 5.83 13.06 6.85
N ASP A 149 6.69 12.23 7.43
CA ASP A 149 6.43 11.60 8.73
C ASP A 149 6.31 12.61 9.87
N ALA A 150 7.15 13.65 9.87
CA ALA A 150 7.05 14.74 10.83
C ALA A 150 5.74 15.53 10.69
N LEU A 151 5.28 15.78 9.46
CA LEU A 151 4.00 16.42 9.18
C LEU A 151 2.82 15.58 9.68
N ARG A 152 2.83 14.26 9.42
CA ARG A 152 1.83 13.32 9.98
C ARG A 152 1.79 13.37 11.50
N LEU A 153 2.95 13.38 12.15
CA LEU A 153 3.05 13.48 13.60
C LEU A 153 2.48 14.80 14.12
N LEU A 154 2.85 15.92 13.49
CA LEU A 154 2.39 17.25 13.86
C LEU A 154 0.86 17.36 13.75
N TYR A 155 0.29 16.86 12.66
CA TYR A 155 -1.14 16.86 12.42
C TYR A 155 -1.92 16.05 13.46
N ARG A 156 -1.42 14.84 13.80
CA ARG A 156 -2.00 14.04 14.89
C ARG A 156 -1.95 14.77 16.23
N TYR A 157 -0.86 15.48 16.52
CA TYR A 157 -0.75 16.28 17.75
C TYR A 157 -1.73 17.45 17.76
N ALA A 158 -1.86 18.18 16.66
CA ALA A 158 -2.80 19.31 16.54
C ALA A 158 -4.26 18.85 16.75
N ARG A 159 -4.67 17.74 16.13
CA ARG A 159 -6.04 17.20 16.26
C ARG A 159 -6.30 16.43 17.55
N GLY A 160 -5.27 15.79 18.11
CA GLY A 160 -5.33 15.11 19.40
C GLY A 160 -5.38 16.08 20.58
N GLY A 161 -4.62 17.17 20.50
CA GLY A 161 -4.58 18.23 21.51
C GLY A 161 -5.85 19.09 21.57
N ALA A 162 -6.61 19.17 20.49
CA ALA A 162 -7.92 19.84 20.47
C ALA A 162 -9.04 19.10 21.26
N ARG A 163 -8.77 17.91 21.79
CA ARG A 163 -9.69 17.13 22.63
C ARG A 163 -9.38 17.18 24.14
N ALA A 164 -8.52 18.09 24.60
CA ALA A 164 -8.17 18.26 26.01
C ALA A 164 -8.74 19.54 26.63
#